data_AF-A0A1X7M7Z5-F1
#
_entry.id   AF-A0A1X7M7Z5-F1
#
_cell.length_a   1.000
_cell.length_b   1.000
_cell.length_c   1.000
_cell.angle_alpha   90.00
_cell.angle_beta   90.00
_cell.angle_gamma   90.00
#
_symmetry.space_group_name_H-M   'P 1'
#
loop_
_entity.id
_entity.type
_entity.pdbx_description
1 polymer ?
#
loop_
_entity_poly.entity_id
_entity_poly.type
_entity_poly.pdbx_seq_one_letter_code
_entity_poly.pdbx_strand_id
1 'polypeptide(L)' 'MKDFILFIDLMVTHFNRNLNDVLLMLPISDDERNELSVLYKQTKEMLIPPSHTQQK' A
#
# COMPACT_ATOMS: atom_id res chain seq x y z
N MET A 1 6.52 -8.29 -7.74
CA MET A 1 5.33 -7.94 -6.93
C MET A 1 5.69 -7.40 -5.54
N LYS A 2 6.40 -8.14 -4.67
CA LYS A 2 6.75 -7.67 -3.31
C LYS A 2 7.62 -6.40 -3.30
N ASP A 3 8.63 -6.31 -4.17
CA ASP A 3 9.49 -5.12 -4.28
C ASP A 3 8.73 -3.87 -4.77
N PHE A 4 7.65 -4.10 -5.51
CA PHE A 4 6.81 -3.04 -6.06
C PHE A 4 5.92 -2.42 -4.98
N ILE A 5 5.37 -3.24 -4.08
CA ILE A 5 4.64 -2.79 -2.89
C ILE A 5 5.57 -2.03 -1.95
N LEU A 6 6.81 -2.48 -1.78
CA LEU A 6 7.85 -1.77 -1.01
C LEU A 6 8.19 -0.41 -1.61
N PHE A 7 8.31 -0.32 -2.93
CA PHE A 7 8.52 0.97 -3.62
C PHE A 7 7.33 1.92 -3.40
N ILE A 8 6.10 1.43 -3.58
CA ILE A 8 4.88 2.23 -3.32
C ILE A 8 4.86 2.70 -1.86
N ASP A 9 5.20 1.81 -0.91
CA ASP A 9 5.26 2.16 0.51
C ASP A 9 6.30 3.25 0.79
N LEU A 10 7.49 3.14 0.19
CA LEU A 10 8.52 4.16 0.32
C LEU A 10 8.01 5.53 -0.15
N MET A 11 7.34 5.57 -1.31
CA MET A 11 6.77 6.79 -1.87
C MET A 11 5.65 7.38 -1.02
N VAL A 12 4.76 6.54 -0.49
CA VAL A 12 3.62 6.98 0.33
C VAL A 12 4.07 7.39 1.73
N THR A 13 4.89 6.58 2.40
CA THR A 13 5.27 6.75 3.80
C THR A 13 6.43 7.72 3.98
N HIS A 14 7.52 7.58 3.22
CA HIS A 14 8.71 8.43 3.42
C HIS A 14 8.61 9.77 2.69
N PHE A 15 7.94 9.81 1.53
CA PHE A 15 7.75 11.04 0.77
C PHE A 15 6.37 11.68 0.98
N ASN A 16 5.56 11.13 1.89
CA ASN A 16 4.22 11.62 2.27
C ASN A 16 3.30 11.88 1.05
N ARG A 17 3.39 11.02 0.04
CA ARG A 17 2.57 11.14 -1.18
C ARG A 17 1.25 10.39 -1.04
N ASN A 18 0.22 10.87 -1.74
CA ASN A 18 -1.03 10.13 -1.85
C ASN A 18 -0.81 8.83 -2.65
N LEU A 19 -1.36 7.71 -2.17
CA LEU A 19 -1.29 6.43 -2.86
C LEU A 19 -1.82 6.51 -4.30
N ASN A 20 -2.93 7.21 -4.52
CA ASN A 20 -3.50 7.34 -5.87
C ASN A 20 -2.57 8.11 -6.80
N ASP A 21 -1.88 9.15 -6.32
CA ASP A 21 -0.92 9.90 -7.14
C ASP A 21 0.27 9.03 -7.52
N VAL A 22 0.78 8.22 -6.58
CA VAL A 22 1.87 7.26 -6.84
C VAL A 22 1.41 6.22 -7.88
N LEU A 23 0.20 5.70 -7.74
CA LEU A 23 -0.37 4.70 -8.62
C LEU A 23 -0.69 5.23 -10.03
N LEU A 24 -1.01 6.51 -10.18
CA LEU A 24 -1.22 7.18 -11.46
C LEU A 24 0.09 7.44 -12.23
N MET A 25 1.23 7.51 -11.53
CA MET A 25 2.54 7.69 -12.15
C MET A 25 3.12 6.39 -12.73
N LEU A 26 2.51 5.24 -12.45
CA LEU A 26 2.98 3.95 -12.90
C LEU A 26 2.42 3.62 -14.29
N PRO A 27 3.24 3.07 -15.21
CA PRO A 27 2.79 2.66 -16.55
C PRO A 27 2.06 1.31 -16.47
N ILE A 28 0.94 1.28 -15.74
CA ILE A 28 0.10 0.11 -15.48
C ILE A 28 -1.33 0.39 -15.91
N SER A 29 -2.08 -0.66 -16.23
CA SER A 29 -3.51 -0.57 -16.53
C SER A 29 -4.34 -0.18 -15.32
N ASP A 30 -5.59 0.25 -15.54
CA ASP A 30 -6.51 0.59 -14.45
C ASP A 30 -6.86 -0.63 -13.57
N ASP A 31 -6.94 -1.82 -14.16
CA ASP A 31 -7.17 -3.08 -13.44
C ASP A 31 -5.99 -3.41 -12.52
N GLU A 32 -4.76 -3.37 -13.04
CA GLU A 32 -3.53 -3.56 -12.25
C GLU A 32 -3.40 -2.50 -11.14
N ARG A 33 -3.82 -1.26 -11.42
CA ARG A 33 -3.83 -0.19 -10.42
C ARG A 33 -4.78 -0.50 -9.27
N ASN A 34 -5.96 -1.03 -9.57
CA ASN A 34 -6.93 -1.42 -8.57
C ASN A 34 -6.43 -2.61 -7.72
N GLU A 35 -5.85 -3.62 -8.37
CA GLU A 35 -5.22 -4.76 -7.67
C GLU A 35 -4.09 -4.29 -6.73
N LEU A 36 -3.21 -3.41 -7.19
CA LEU A 36 -2.12 -2.87 -6.38
C LEU A 36 -2.62 -2.02 -5.21
N SER A 37 -3.70 -1.25 -5.40
CA SER A 37 -4.34 -0.48 -4.32
C SER A 37 -4.85 -1.39 -3.21
N VAL A 38 -5.51 -2.50 -3.58
CA VAL A 38 -6.01 -3.50 -2.64
C VAL A 38 -4.84 -4.20 -1.93
N LEU A 39 -3.87 -4.70 -2.68
CA LEU A 39 -2.69 -5.40 -2.15
C LEU A 39 -1.88 -4.52 -1.19
N TYR A 40 -1.71 -3.24 -1.51
CA TYR A 40 -1.01 -2.28 -0.64
C TYR A 40 -1.74 -2.10 0.69
N LYS A 41 -3.06 -1.90 0.66
CA LYS A 41 -3.88 -1.78 1.88
C LYS A 41 -3.81 -3.03 2.75
N GLN A 42 -3.98 -4.21 2.16
CA GLN A 42 -3.88 -5.49 2.86
C GLN A 42 -2.50 -5.68 3.49
N THR A 43 -1.43 -5.36 2.76
CA THR A 43 -0.06 -5.46 3.27
C THR A 43 0.16 -4.53 4.46
N LYS A 44 -0.38 -3.30 4.41
CA LYS A 44 -0.32 -2.36 5.53
C LYS A 44 -1.08 -2.87 6.76
N GLU A 45 -2.28 -3.41 6.58
CA GLU A 45 -3.06 -4.00 7.68
C GLU A 45 -2.35 -5.18 8.32
N MET A 46 -1.67 -6.01 7.53
CA MET A 46 -0.92 -7.18 8.02
C MET A 46 0.38 -6.81 8.76
N LEU A 47 0.94 -5.62 8.47
CA LEU A 47 2.15 -5.08 9.12
C LEU A 47 1.85 -4.28 10.39
N ILE A 48 0.59 -3.97 10.68
CA ILE A 48 0.18 -3.43 11.98
C ILE A 48 0.26 -4.59 12.97
N PRO A 49 1.18 -4.59 13.96
CA PRO A 49 1.13 -5.59 15.01
C PRO A 49 -0.25 -5.50 15.66
N PRO A 50 -0.92 -6.63 15.98
CA PRO A 50 -2.23 -6.61 16.61
C PRO A 50 -2.11 -5.82 17.91
N SER A 51 -2.51 -4.55 17.84
CA SER A 51 -2.46 -3.66 18.98
C SER A 51 -3.68 -3.99 19.82
N HIS A 52 -3.49 -4.94 20.74
CA HIS A 52 -4.37 -5.23 21.87
C HIS A 52 -5.88 -5.31 21.55
N THR A 53 -6.34 -6.47 21.11
CA THR A 53 -7.65 -6.97 21.57
C THR A 53 -7.47 -7.75 22.87
N GLN A 54 -6.93 -7.09 23.89
CA GLN A 54 -7.39 -7.32 25.25
C GLN A 54 -8.46 -6.25 25.52
N GLN A 55 -9.70 -6.54 25.16
CA GLN A 55 -10.84 -5.92 25.82
C GLN A 55 -11.69 -7.04 26.41
N LYS A 56 -11.53 -7.15 27.73
CA LYS A 56 -12.40 -7.68 28.78
C LYS A 56 -13.64 -8.48 28.37
#